data_AF-A0A1B3WPH6-F1
#
_entry.id   AF-A0A1B3WPH6-F1
#
_cell.length_a   1.000
_cell.length_b   1.000
_cell.length_c   1.000
_cell.angle_alpha   90.00
_cell.angle_beta   90.00
_cell.angle_gamma   90.00
#
_symmetry.space_group_name_H-M   'P 1'
#
loop_
_entity.id
_entity.type
_entity.pdbx_description
1 polymer ?
#
loop_
_entity_poly.entity_id
_entity_poly.type
_entity_poly.pdbx_seq_one_letter_code
_entity_poly.pdbx_strand_id
1 'polypeptide(L)'
;MELPLIFVLIALFVGIRLIRREEARRFALIALSAAFPFIFQPLVPIRGFAFWFPFLTLTLTLTLWAIFREARPRPDGETSKASVDVRVLLRRERRTIAELGVILAVVVLIAAARLVSIDGWLLNAKPPRMDQLLLPLLSSALLIAAVGRAAKRNRAAACAGFIALILALLIVQKFAPAGRLVSVWLRLGVGQSGEEALASDLRWFGYSYIAFRLLSIAIEGQGGRKFAAGPGEFLCYVCFPPTLSAGPIDRFDRFLKNLNAPDRFSDGDFYAATERITLGLLKKFILADALSYLSLSARNAEQFQSGPAALIALYAYAFQLYFDFAGYSDIAIGIGRILGVRVPENFNAPYLKRNIALFWNNWHMTLTGWIRSYCFNPLTRALRRRKLPQNWIIAIGQTLTMTLIGLWHGATVNYLIWGLWNTLGLFIHQLYADGPGKRVQSALAERPRAAAVYNAAATLLTFHFVAFGWIFFALPTIDLALAFIGRLFG
;
A
#
# COMPACT_ATOMS: atom_id res chain seq x y z
N MET A 1 2.47 11.89 -9.06
CA MET A 1 3.83 12.44 -9.06
C MET A 1 4.11 12.92 -10.46
N GLU A 2 4.60 14.15 -10.60
CA GLU A 2 4.99 14.69 -11.89
C GLU A 2 6.31 14.07 -12.37
N LEU A 3 6.52 14.10 -13.68
CA LEU A 3 7.68 13.51 -14.33
C LEU A 3 9.03 14.10 -13.83
N PRO A 4 9.20 15.42 -13.64
CA PRO A 4 10.47 15.99 -13.15
C PRO A 4 10.84 15.45 -11.76
N LEU A 5 9.85 15.31 -10.88
CA LEU A 5 10.05 14.81 -9.53
C LEU A 5 10.50 13.34 -9.52
N ILE A 6 10.04 12.54 -10.48
CA ILE A 6 10.51 11.16 -10.66
C ILE A 6 11.98 11.14 -11.04
N PHE A 7 12.43 12.01 -11.94
CA PHE A 7 13.85 12.08 -12.31
C PHE A 7 14.73 12.54 -11.15
N VAL A 8 14.28 13.53 -10.37
CA VAL A 8 14.98 13.96 -9.14
C VAL A 8 15.11 12.79 -8.15
N LEU A 9 14.03 12.03 -7.96
CA LEU A 9 14.04 10.85 -7.11
C LEU A 9 15.00 9.78 -7.65
N ILE A 10 14.97 9.47 -8.94
CA ILE A 10 15.89 8.49 -9.56
C ILE A 10 17.34 8.93 -9.33
N ALA A 11 17.68 10.20 -9.58
CA ALA A 11 19.01 10.73 -9.35
C ALA A 11 19.43 10.61 -7.88
N LEU A 12 18.53 10.91 -6.94
CA LEU A 12 18.77 10.76 -5.51
C LEU A 12 19.03 9.29 -5.12
N PHE A 13 18.25 8.35 -5.65
CA PHE A 13 18.43 6.92 -5.38
C PHE A 13 19.72 6.36 -5.97
N VAL A 14 20.10 6.81 -7.17
CA VAL A 14 21.41 6.51 -7.76
C VAL A 14 22.53 7.09 -6.90
N GLY A 15 22.38 8.33 -6.42
CA GLY A 15 23.33 8.96 -5.50
C GLY A 15 23.53 8.16 -4.20
N ILE A 16 22.45 7.73 -3.55
CA ILE A 16 22.51 6.84 -2.38
C ILE A 16 23.22 5.53 -2.73
N ARG A 17 22.95 4.99 -3.92
CA ARG A 17 23.55 3.74 -4.37
C ARG A 17 25.07 3.84 -4.55
N LEU A 18 25.57 5.00 -5.00
CA LEU A 18 27.00 5.25 -5.18
C LEU A 18 27.78 5.40 -3.86
N ILE A 19 27.11 5.48 -2.72
CA ILE A 19 27.75 5.48 -1.40
C ILE A 19 28.42 4.12 -1.15
N ARG A 20 29.76 4.09 -1.22
CA ARG A 20 30.57 2.87 -1.05
C ARG A 20 30.54 2.30 0.37
N ARG A 21 30.41 3.15 1.38
CA ARG A 21 30.34 2.71 2.79
C ARG A 21 28.93 2.23 3.10
N GLU A 22 28.78 0.95 3.41
CA GLU A 22 27.49 0.32 3.68
C GLU A 22 26.72 1.00 4.82
N GLU A 23 27.38 1.35 5.92
CA GLU A 23 26.75 2.06 7.04
C GLU A 23 26.23 3.45 6.64
N ALA A 24 27.02 4.21 5.88
CA ALA A 24 26.61 5.54 5.41
C ALA A 24 25.42 5.43 4.44
N ARG A 25 25.43 4.46 3.54
CA ARG A 25 24.31 4.18 2.63
C ARG A 25 23.04 3.83 3.40
N ARG A 26 23.18 3.01 4.45
CA ARG A 26 22.07 2.62 5.31
C ARG A 26 21.47 3.82 6.05
N PHE A 27 22.30 4.69 6.62
CA PHE A 27 21.80 5.92 7.26
C PHE A 27 21.18 6.88 6.26
N ALA A 28 21.71 7.00 5.05
CA ALA A 28 21.11 7.80 3.98
C ALA A 28 19.72 7.26 3.59
N LEU A 29 19.56 5.95 3.49
CA LEU A 29 18.25 5.34 3.22
C LEU A 29 17.26 5.55 4.37
N ILE A 30 17.70 5.43 5.64
CA ILE A 30 16.86 5.73 6.81
C ILE A 30 16.42 7.19 6.80
N ALA A 31 17.36 8.12 6.54
CA ALA A 31 17.06 9.54 6.49
C ALA A 31 16.06 9.86 5.37
N LEU A 32 16.24 9.26 4.19
CA LEU A 32 15.32 9.41 3.09
C LEU A 32 13.94 8.83 3.40
N SER A 33 13.86 7.62 3.99
CA SER A 33 12.59 7.04 4.44
C SER A 33 11.90 7.87 5.51
N ALA A 34 12.65 8.55 6.39
CA ALA A 34 12.08 9.48 7.37
C ALA A 34 11.53 10.75 6.71
N ALA A 35 12.25 11.31 5.73
CA ALA A 35 11.90 12.57 5.08
C ALA A 35 10.80 12.43 4.03
N PHE A 36 10.76 11.30 3.31
CA PHE A 36 9.89 11.11 2.16
C PHE A 36 8.39 11.34 2.44
N PRO A 37 7.81 10.87 3.56
CA PRO A 37 6.43 11.20 3.92
C PRO A 37 6.18 12.71 4.03
N PHE A 38 7.13 13.50 4.52
CA PHE A 38 7.00 14.95 4.66
C PHE A 38 7.08 15.68 3.31
N ILE A 39 8.03 15.29 2.47
CA ILE A 39 8.25 15.89 1.14
C ILE A 39 7.00 15.76 0.27
N PHE A 40 6.35 14.59 0.31
CA PHE A 40 5.21 14.27 -0.56
C PHE A 40 3.85 14.46 0.09
N GLN A 41 3.79 14.89 1.35
CA GLN A 41 2.53 15.16 2.00
C GLN A 41 1.83 16.33 1.29
N PRO A 42 0.60 16.13 0.75
CA PRO A 42 -0.11 17.22 0.10
C PRO A 42 -0.50 18.29 1.10
N LEU A 43 -0.74 19.49 0.57
CA LEU A 43 -1.40 20.55 1.32
C LEU A 43 -2.77 20.07 1.82
N VAL A 44 -2.99 20.28 3.12
CA VAL A 44 -4.25 20.03 3.79
C VAL A 44 -4.76 21.32 4.42
N PRO A 45 -6.08 21.60 4.41
CA PRO A 45 -6.62 22.85 4.96
C PRO A 45 -6.43 23.00 6.47
N ILE A 46 -6.22 21.91 7.20
CA ILE A 46 -6.01 21.93 8.65
C ILE A 46 -4.59 22.42 8.95
N ARG A 47 -4.50 23.54 9.68
CA ARG A 47 -3.23 24.22 9.95
C ARG A 47 -2.21 23.28 10.62
N GLY A 48 -1.03 23.15 10.01
CA GLY A 48 0.08 22.34 10.52
C GLY A 48 -0.02 20.83 10.27
N PHE A 49 -1.16 20.30 9.82
CA PHE A 49 -1.34 18.85 9.65
C PHE A 49 -0.58 18.26 8.46
N ALA A 50 -0.16 19.09 7.52
CA ALA A 50 0.80 18.69 6.48
C ALA A 50 2.16 18.25 7.08
N PHE A 51 2.50 18.68 8.30
CA PHE A 51 3.65 18.15 9.05
C PHE A 51 3.25 17.01 9.99
N TRP A 52 2.12 17.17 10.69
CA TRP A 52 1.72 16.23 11.74
C TRP A 52 1.30 14.85 11.24
N PHE A 53 0.74 14.72 10.03
CA PHE A 53 0.43 13.40 9.44
C PHE A 53 1.70 12.56 9.17
N PRO A 54 2.71 13.07 8.43
CA PRO A 54 4.02 12.41 8.32
C PRO A 54 4.68 12.09 9.66
N PHE A 55 4.64 13.03 10.61
CA PHE A 55 5.16 12.81 11.96
C PHE A 55 4.47 11.63 12.65
N LEU A 56 3.14 11.56 12.56
CA LEU A 56 2.36 10.45 13.10
C LEU A 56 2.71 9.12 12.42
N THR A 57 3.02 9.11 11.12
CA THR A 57 3.53 7.90 10.43
C THR A 57 4.81 7.39 11.09
N LEU A 58 5.76 8.26 11.39
CA LEU A 58 7.00 7.88 12.06
C LEU A 58 6.72 7.37 13.48
N THR A 59 5.85 8.05 14.23
CA THR A 59 5.48 7.64 15.59
C THR A 59 4.77 6.29 15.62
N LEU A 60 3.85 6.01 14.68
CA LEU A 60 3.20 4.70 14.56
C LEU A 60 4.21 3.60 14.24
N THR A 61 5.16 3.89 13.35
CA THR A 61 6.21 2.95 12.95
C THR A 61 7.14 2.61 14.13
N LEU A 62 7.58 3.62 14.87
CA LEU A 62 8.45 3.44 16.04
C LEU A 62 7.71 2.81 17.23
N THR A 63 6.41 3.10 17.39
CA THR A 63 5.56 2.43 18.37
C THR A 63 5.47 0.94 18.06
N LEU A 64 5.26 0.57 16.80
CA LEU A 64 5.25 -0.83 16.39
C LEU A 64 6.61 -1.50 16.61
N TRP A 65 7.71 -0.83 16.24
CA TRP A 65 9.06 -1.32 16.54
C TRP A 65 9.25 -1.57 18.05
N ALA A 66 8.76 -0.69 18.92
CA ALA A 66 8.88 -0.85 20.37
C ALA A 66 8.12 -2.06 20.93
N ILE A 67 7.04 -2.52 20.27
CA ILE A 67 6.34 -3.77 20.62
C ILE A 67 7.26 -5.00 20.42
N PHE A 68 8.13 -4.97 19.42
CA PHE A 68 9.02 -6.07 19.06
C PHE A 68 10.46 -5.90 19.54
N ARG A 69 10.82 -4.74 20.08
CA ARG A 69 12.13 -4.50 20.70
C ARG A 69 12.35 -5.52 21.82
N GLU A 70 13.33 -6.39 21.65
CA GLU A 70 13.76 -7.30 22.69
C GLU A 70 14.36 -6.51 23.86
N ALA A 71 13.98 -6.88 25.09
CA ALA A 71 14.67 -6.41 26.28
C ALA A 71 16.05 -7.05 26.36
N ARG A 72 17.02 -6.39 27.02
CA ARG A 72 18.27 -7.03 27.43
C ARG A 72 17.92 -8.36 28.14
N PRO A 73 18.63 -9.46 27.87
CA PRO A 73 18.55 -10.62 28.75
C PRO A 73 18.86 -10.16 30.18
N ARG A 74 17.98 -10.47 31.13
CA ARG A 74 18.27 -10.21 32.54
C ARG A 74 19.40 -11.15 32.96
N PRO A 75 20.39 -10.68 33.75
CA PRO A 75 21.33 -11.56 34.43
C PRO A 75 20.63 -12.21 35.62
N ASP A 76 19.60 -13.01 35.36
CA ASP A 76 18.97 -13.81 36.39
C ASP A 76 19.76 -15.11 36.44
N GLY A 77 20.56 -15.25 37.51
CA GLY A 77 21.46 -16.37 37.71
C GLY A 77 20.67 -17.66 37.83
N GLU A 78 20.70 -18.47 36.76
CA GLU A 78 20.60 -19.93 36.73
C GLU A 78 20.26 -20.36 35.30
N THR A 79 21.24 -20.26 34.40
CA THR A 79 21.49 -21.24 33.34
C THR A 79 22.78 -20.86 32.63
N SER A 80 23.81 -21.65 32.90
CA SER A 80 25.13 -21.58 32.33
C SER A 80 25.12 -21.81 30.81
N LYS A 81 26.05 -21.15 30.10
CA LYS A 81 26.54 -21.42 28.72
C LYS A 81 25.80 -20.84 27.51
N ALA A 82 25.47 -19.55 27.54
CA ALA A 82 25.77 -18.71 26.39
C ALA A 82 26.27 -17.37 26.94
N SER A 83 27.59 -17.15 26.92
CA SER A 83 28.15 -15.81 27.08
C SER A 83 27.63 -14.97 25.92
N VAL A 84 26.46 -14.36 26.10
CA VAL A 84 25.98 -13.34 25.18
C VAL A 84 27.04 -12.25 25.23
N ASP A 85 27.83 -12.17 24.17
CA ASP A 85 28.96 -11.26 24.10
C ASP A 85 28.43 -9.84 24.34
N VAL A 86 28.80 -9.26 25.47
CA VAL A 86 28.39 -7.92 25.89
C VAL A 86 28.74 -6.91 24.77
N ARG A 87 29.80 -7.17 24.00
CA ARG A 87 30.18 -6.35 22.83
C ARG A 87 29.11 -6.36 21.75
N VAL A 88 28.47 -7.50 21.49
CA VAL A 88 27.38 -7.62 20.49
C VAL A 88 26.14 -6.84 20.94
N LEU A 89 25.77 -6.95 22.22
CA LEU A 89 24.65 -6.18 22.79
C LEU A 89 24.91 -4.67 22.73
N LEU A 90 26.10 -4.22 23.15
CA LEU A 90 26.49 -2.81 23.10
C LEU A 90 26.54 -2.28 21.67
N ARG A 91 27.02 -3.06 20.70
CA ARG A 91 26.98 -2.70 19.27
C ARG A 91 25.55 -2.53 18.77
N ARG A 92 24.64 -3.45 19.11
CA ARG A 92 23.21 -3.36 18.75
C ARG A 92 22.54 -2.13 19.36
N GLU A 93 22.84 -1.81 20.62
CA GLU A 93 22.31 -0.60 21.28
C GLU A 93 22.86 0.68 20.66
N ARG A 94 24.18 0.78 20.43
CA ARG A 94 24.79 1.93 19.75
C ARG A 94 24.18 2.16 18.37
N ARG A 95 23.98 1.09 17.60
CA ARG A 95 23.30 1.14 16.30
C ARG A 95 21.86 1.63 16.42
N THR A 96 21.10 1.12 17.40
CA THR A 96 19.72 1.57 17.66
C THR A 96 19.66 3.06 17.99
N ILE A 97 20.57 3.55 18.84
CA ILE A 97 20.65 4.97 19.21
C ILE A 97 21.00 5.82 17.99
N ALA A 98 21.98 5.39 17.17
CA ALA A 98 22.35 6.10 15.95
C ALA A 98 21.18 6.18 14.96
N GLU A 99 20.45 5.09 14.73
CA GLU A 99 19.28 5.07 13.86
C GLU A 99 18.16 6.00 14.36
N LEU A 100 17.83 5.97 15.65
CA LEU A 100 16.87 6.89 16.25
C LEU A 100 17.34 8.35 16.16
N GLY A 101 18.64 8.59 16.35
CA GLY A 101 19.26 9.90 16.20
C GLY A 101 19.11 10.46 14.79
N VAL A 102 19.32 9.63 13.76
CA VAL A 102 19.09 10.02 12.35
C VAL A 102 17.63 10.36 12.09
N ILE A 103 16.69 9.55 12.58
CA ILE A 103 15.25 9.80 12.41
C ILE A 103 14.85 11.12 13.08
N LEU A 104 15.30 11.34 14.32
CA LEU A 104 15.06 12.58 15.05
C LEU A 104 15.68 13.78 14.35
N ALA A 105 16.93 13.66 13.90
CA ALA A 105 17.61 14.72 13.17
C ALA A 105 16.84 15.14 11.92
N VAL A 106 16.30 14.18 11.15
CA VAL A 106 15.46 14.49 9.98
C VAL A 106 14.21 15.28 10.38
N VAL A 107 13.48 14.87 11.42
CA VAL A 107 12.29 15.60 11.89
C VAL A 107 12.64 17.02 12.32
N VAL A 108 13.74 17.19 13.06
CA VAL A 108 14.22 18.49 13.53
C VAL A 108 14.67 19.37 12.35
N LEU A 109 15.39 18.81 11.37
CA LEU A 109 15.82 19.54 10.18
C LEU A 109 14.64 19.98 9.31
N ILE A 110 13.63 19.12 9.15
CA ILE A 110 12.39 19.48 8.43
C ILE A 110 11.66 20.61 9.16
N ALA A 111 11.56 20.56 10.49
CA ALA A 111 10.98 21.67 11.26
C ALA A 111 11.81 22.95 11.13
N ALA A 112 13.14 22.84 11.17
CA ALA A 112 14.07 23.95 11.04
C ALA A 112 14.10 24.57 9.63
N ALA A 113 13.61 23.88 8.59
CA ALA A 113 13.49 24.43 7.24
C ALA A 113 12.65 25.72 7.19
N ARG A 114 11.76 25.90 8.18
CA ARG A 114 11.02 27.15 8.43
C ARG A 114 11.93 28.38 8.61
N LEU A 115 13.13 28.20 9.15
CA LEU A 115 14.08 29.29 9.46
C LEU A 115 14.79 29.83 8.21
N VAL A 116 14.86 29.02 7.14
CA VAL A 116 15.64 29.31 5.93
C VAL A 116 14.72 29.67 4.75
N SER A 117 13.41 29.83 4.99
CA SER A 117 12.41 30.17 3.97
C SER A 117 12.43 29.26 2.74
N ILE A 118 12.71 27.96 2.91
CA ILE A 118 12.66 26.94 1.84
C ILE A 118 11.20 26.50 1.55
N ASP A 119 10.22 27.29 2.03
CA ASP A 119 8.79 27.04 1.84
C ASP A 119 8.48 27.05 0.33
N GLY A 120 7.93 25.94 -0.20
CA GLY A 120 7.57 25.82 -1.61
C GLY A 120 8.62 25.18 -2.54
N TRP A 121 9.87 24.97 -2.07
CA TRP A 121 10.88 24.26 -2.88
C TRP A 121 10.95 22.76 -2.59
N LEU A 122 10.94 22.38 -1.30
CA LEU A 122 11.03 20.97 -0.88
C LEU A 122 9.79 20.50 -0.09
N LEU A 123 9.14 21.41 0.64
CA LEU A 123 7.97 21.09 1.46
C LEU A 123 6.76 21.86 0.93
N ASN A 124 5.63 21.16 0.85
CA ASN A 124 4.37 21.74 0.39
C ASN A 124 3.73 22.67 1.42
N ALA A 125 4.15 22.63 2.69
CA ALA A 125 3.58 23.43 3.76
C ALA A 125 4.66 23.91 4.73
N LYS A 126 4.42 25.08 5.34
CA LYS A 126 5.30 25.64 6.36
C LYS A 126 5.32 24.75 7.62
N PRO A 127 6.48 24.29 8.08
CA PRO A 127 6.59 23.47 9.28
C PRO A 127 6.11 24.20 10.56
N PRO A 128 5.78 23.46 11.64
CA PRO A 128 5.48 24.07 12.93
C PRO A 128 6.70 24.82 13.48
N ARG A 129 6.47 25.69 14.47
CA ARG A 129 7.59 26.35 15.16
C ARG A 129 8.37 25.33 16.00
N MET A 130 9.64 25.60 16.26
CA MET A 130 10.51 24.68 17.01
C MET A 130 10.02 24.43 18.45
N ASP A 131 9.45 25.44 19.11
CA ASP A 131 8.84 25.32 20.44
C ASP A 131 7.64 24.36 20.44
N GLN A 132 6.85 24.38 19.36
CA GLN A 132 5.68 23.50 19.19
C GLN A 132 6.06 22.03 18.95
N LEU A 133 7.33 21.73 18.65
CA LEU A 133 7.80 20.38 18.39
C LEU A 133 8.13 19.59 19.67
N LEU A 134 8.48 20.28 20.76
CA LEU A 134 8.95 19.66 21.99
C LEU A 134 7.90 18.73 22.63
N LEU A 135 6.67 19.22 22.78
CA LEU A 135 5.59 18.45 23.40
C LEU A 135 5.19 17.22 22.55
N PRO A 136 4.97 17.31 21.23
CA PRO A 136 4.71 16.13 20.39
C PRO A 136 5.85 15.11 20.35
N LEU A 137 7.12 15.55 20.37
CA LEU A 137 8.27 14.65 20.47
C LEU A 137 8.29 13.91 21.82
N LEU A 138 8.09 14.63 22.92
CA LEU A 138 8.02 14.05 24.25
C LEU A 138 6.86 13.07 24.37
N SER A 139 5.66 13.47 23.95
CA SER A 139 4.47 12.62 23.93
C SER A 139 4.66 11.36 23.09
N SER A 140 5.31 11.48 21.93
CA SER A 140 5.62 10.32 21.09
C SER A 140 6.63 9.39 21.77
N ALA A 141 7.69 9.93 22.37
CA ALA A 141 8.67 9.14 23.11
C ALA A 141 8.05 8.41 24.31
N LEU A 142 7.17 9.08 25.06
CA LEU A 142 6.42 8.50 26.17
C LEU A 142 5.47 7.39 25.69
N LEU A 143 4.74 7.61 24.59
CA LEU A 143 3.87 6.61 23.98
C LEU A 143 4.65 5.36 23.56
N ILE A 144 5.75 5.55 22.81
CA ILE A 144 6.62 4.47 22.34
C ILE A 144 7.16 3.67 23.53
N ALA A 145 7.60 4.35 24.59
CA ALA A 145 8.08 3.71 25.81
C ALA A 145 6.97 2.97 26.56
N ALA A 146 5.79 3.57 26.72
CA ALA A 146 4.65 2.98 27.41
C ALA A 146 4.14 1.72 26.69
N VAL A 147 3.95 1.79 25.38
CA VAL A 147 3.54 0.65 24.55
C VAL A 147 4.61 -0.45 24.57
N GLY A 148 5.89 -0.09 24.46
CA GLY A 148 6.98 -1.05 24.57
C GLY A 148 7.02 -1.77 25.93
N ARG A 149 6.73 -1.06 27.05
CA ARG A 149 6.60 -1.67 28.38
C ARG A 149 5.37 -2.59 28.46
N ALA A 150 4.23 -2.15 27.97
CA ALA A 150 3.00 -2.96 27.94
C ALA A 150 3.19 -4.25 27.12
N ALA A 151 3.90 -4.17 25.98
CA ALA A 151 4.22 -5.30 25.13
C ALA A 151 5.12 -6.35 25.79
N LYS A 152 5.96 -5.96 26.77
CA LYS A 152 6.73 -6.93 27.57
C LYS A 152 5.84 -7.78 28.47
N ARG A 153 4.74 -7.21 28.98
CA ARG A 153 3.76 -7.93 29.82
C ARG A 153 2.86 -8.81 28.96
N ASN A 154 2.33 -8.27 27.87
CA ASN A 154 1.46 -8.99 26.94
C ASN A 154 1.60 -8.44 25.52
N ARG A 155 2.50 -9.03 24.73
CA ARG A 155 2.74 -8.62 23.34
C ARG A 155 1.49 -8.77 22.48
N ALA A 156 0.73 -9.85 22.66
CA ALA A 156 -0.46 -10.11 21.86
C ALA A 156 -1.53 -9.04 22.07
N ALA A 157 -1.75 -8.59 23.31
CA ALA A 157 -2.64 -7.48 23.63
C ALA A 157 -2.14 -6.15 23.06
N ALA A 158 -0.85 -5.86 23.16
CA ALA A 158 -0.26 -4.66 22.55
C ALA A 158 -0.42 -4.65 21.02
N CYS A 159 -0.21 -5.80 20.36
CA CYS A 159 -0.46 -5.96 18.94
C CYS A 159 -1.94 -5.78 18.60
N ALA A 160 -2.86 -6.35 19.40
CA ALA A 160 -4.31 -6.20 19.20
C ALA A 160 -4.75 -4.73 19.31
N GLY A 161 -4.27 -4.01 20.33
CA GLY A 161 -4.53 -2.57 20.49
C GLY A 161 -3.97 -1.76 19.33
N PHE A 162 -2.77 -2.11 18.85
CA PHE A 162 -2.18 -1.45 17.69
C PHE A 162 -2.96 -1.73 16.39
N ILE A 163 -3.41 -2.98 16.17
CA ILE A 163 -4.28 -3.34 15.04
C ILE A 163 -5.58 -2.52 15.09
N ALA A 164 -6.23 -2.44 16.25
CA ALA A 164 -7.46 -1.66 16.43
C ALA A 164 -7.23 -0.18 16.10
N LEU A 165 -6.11 0.40 16.53
CA LEU A 165 -5.74 1.78 16.20
C LEU A 165 -5.59 2.00 14.70
N ILE A 166 -4.84 1.13 14.00
CA ILE A 166 -4.62 1.28 12.55
C ILE A 166 -5.94 1.11 11.77
N LEU A 167 -6.79 0.17 12.18
CA LEU A 167 -8.12 0.00 11.59
C LEU A 167 -9.03 1.20 11.84
N ALA A 168 -9.04 1.76 13.06
CA ALA A 168 -9.81 2.96 13.37
C ALA A 168 -9.39 4.16 12.51
N LEU A 169 -8.09 4.37 12.34
CA LEU A 169 -7.55 5.40 11.45
C LEU A 169 -7.91 5.17 9.98
N LEU A 170 -7.91 3.90 9.51
CA LEU A 170 -8.39 3.57 8.15
C LEU A 170 -9.88 3.88 7.98
N ILE A 171 -10.71 3.56 8.98
CA ILE A 171 -12.14 3.88 8.97
C ILE A 171 -12.34 5.39 8.89
N VAL A 172 -11.63 6.17 9.72
CA VAL A 172 -11.67 7.64 9.69
C VAL A 172 -11.27 8.17 8.31
N GLN A 173 -10.26 7.58 7.67
CA GLN A 173 -9.80 8.02 6.34
C GLN A 173 -10.79 7.68 5.22
N LYS A 174 -11.47 6.53 5.31
CA LYS A 174 -12.28 5.97 4.20
C LYS A 174 -13.77 6.27 4.32
N PHE A 175 -14.28 6.42 5.54
CA PHE A 175 -15.68 6.66 5.81
C PHE A 175 -15.93 8.16 6.04
N ALA A 176 -16.56 8.80 5.05
CA ALA A 176 -16.70 10.27 5.01
C ALA A 176 -17.32 10.89 6.29
N PRO A 177 -18.37 10.31 6.92
CA PRO A 177 -18.89 10.84 8.18
C PRO A 177 -17.86 10.83 9.32
N ALA A 178 -17.13 9.73 9.50
CA ALA A 178 -16.08 9.65 10.51
C ALA A 178 -14.92 10.61 10.21
N GLY A 179 -14.51 10.72 8.95
CA GLY A 179 -13.49 11.67 8.51
C GLY A 179 -13.88 13.13 8.77
N ARG A 180 -15.15 13.49 8.50
CA ARG A 180 -15.66 14.83 8.79
C ARG A 180 -15.65 15.14 10.28
N LEU A 181 -16.08 14.20 11.12
CA LEU A 181 -16.07 14.39 12.58
C LEU A 181 -14.66 14.63 13.13
N VAL A 182 -13.68 13.85 12.66
CA VAL A 182 -12.28 14.05 13.05
C VAL A 182 -11.74 15.37 12.48
N SER A 183 -12.10 15.76 11.26
CA SER A 183 -11.73 17.07 10.69
C SER A 183 -12.25 18.23 11.55
N VAL A 184 -13.53 18.19 11.99
CA VAL A 184 -14.09 19.19 12.92
C VAL A 184 -13.25 19.28 14.19
N TRP A 185 -12.97 18.14 14.82
CA TRP A 185 -12.20 18.11 16.07
C TRP A 185 -10.78 18.68 15.89
N LEU A 186 -10.10 18.32 14.81
CA LEU A 186 -8.76 18.81 14.50
C LEU A 186 -8.75 20.31 14.19
N ARG A 187 -9.72 20.81 13.41
CA ARG A 187 -9.86 22.24 13.08
C ARG A 187 -10.07 23.06 14.34
N LEU A 188 -11.00 22.67 15.21
CA LEU A 188 -11.24 23.34 16.49
C LEU A 188 -9.98 23.33 17.37
N GLY A 189 -9.26 22.20 17.40
CA GLY A 189 -8.01 22.06 18.16
C GLY A 189 -6.87 22.99 17.71
N VAL A 190 -6.92 23.51 16.47
CA VAL A 190 -5.96 24.49 15.94
C VAL A 190 -6.56 25.89 15.79
N GLY A 191 -7.75 26.13 16.35
CA GLY A 191 -8.45 27.42 16.30
C GLY A 191 -9.07 27.78 14.95
N GLN A 192 -9.36 26.80 14.10
CA GLN A 192 -10.11 26.96 12.84
C GLN A 192 -11.59 26.64 13.04
N SER A 193 -12.48 27.25 12.23
CA SER A 193 -13.91 26.89 12.22
C SER A 193 -14.12 25.43 11.79
N GLY A 194 -15.05 24.75 12.44
CA GLY A 194 -15.50 23.40 12.08
C GLY A 194 -16.52 23.36 10.96
N GLU A 195 -17.10 24.49 10.55
CA GLU A 195 -18.17 24.53 9.55
C GLU A 195 -17.71 24.05 8.16
N GLU A 196 -16.48 24.43 7.79
CA GLU A 196 -15.84 24.05 6.52
C GLU A 196 -15.16 22.67 6.57
N ALA A 197 -15.40 21.88 7.62
CA ALA A 197 -14.75 20.58 7.77
C ALA A 197 -15.23 19.59 6.70
N LEU A 198 -14.26 19.03 5.97
CA LEU A 198 -14.47 17.99 4.96
C LEU A 198 -13.67 16.73 5.32
N ALA A 199 -14.15 15.56 4.90
CA ALA A 199 -13.39 14.32 5.05
C ALA A 199 -12.06 14.34 4.28
N SER A 200 -11.99 15.08 3.17
CA SER A 200 -10.79 15.31 2.36
C SER A 200 -9.72 16.15 3.07
N ASP A 201 -10.03 16.75 4.22
CA ASP A 201 -9.03 17.42 5.05
C ASP A 201 -7.99 16.44 5.63
N LEU A 202 -8.36 15.16 5.75
CA LEU A 202 -7.53 14.09 6.32
C LEU A 202 -6.73 13.32 5.26
N ARG A 203 -6.41 13.96 4.12
CA ARG A 203 -5.58 13.37 3.07
C ARG A 203 -4.17 13.10 3.59
N TRP A 204 -3.95 11.88 4.07
CA TRP A 204 -2.68 11.39 4.59
C TRP A 204 -1.93 10.60 3.52
N PHE A 205 -0.80 11.14 3.05
CA PHE A 205 -0.03 10.56 1.96
C PHE A 205 0.43 9.13 2.26
N GLY A 206 0.16 8.20 1.33
CA GLY A 206 0.57 6.79 1.43
C GLY A 206 -0.07 6.00 2.58
N TYR A 207 -0.91 6.60 3.42
CA TYR A 207 -1.38 5.98 4.66
C TYR A 207 -2.09 4.63 4.42
N SER A 208 -2.91 4.53 3.36
CA SER A 208 -3.61 3.29 3.05
C SER A 208 -2.66 2.11 2.77
N TYR A 209 -1.48 2.35 2.17
CA TYR A 209 -0.46 1.33 1.92
C TYR A 209 0.44 1.09 3.15
N ILE A 210 0.76 2.16 3.90
CA ILE A 210 1.44 2.10 5.19
C ILE A 210 0.67 1.21 6.17
N ALA A 211 -0.65 1.37 6.23
CA ALA A 211 -1.52 0.61 7.11
C ALA A 211 -1.41 -0.90 6.86
N PHE A 212 -1.35 -1.35 5.60
CA PHE A 212 -1.12 -2.77 5.29
C PHE A 212 0.21 -3.29 5.82
N ARG A 213 1.29 -2.50 5.71
CA ARG A 213 2.62 -2.87 6.21
C ARG A 213 2.65 -2.99 7.73
N LEU A 214 2.04 -2.01 8.41
CA LEU A 214 1.90 -1.98 9.86
C LEU A 214 1.03 -3.13 10.37
N LEU A 215 -0.13 -3.36 9.74
CA LEU A 215 -1.04 -4.45 10.08
C LEU A 215 -0.40 -5.82 9.88
N SER A 216 0.35 -6.03 8.79
CA SER A 216 1.08 -7.29 8.55
C SER A 216 1.94 -7.69 9.73
N ILE A 217 2.79 -6.79 10.20
CA ILE A 217 3.70 -7.03 11.31
C ILE A 217 2.91 -7.24 12.60
N ALA A 218 1.91 -6.40 12.88
CA ALA A 218 1.13 -6.49 14.11
C ALA A 218 0.31 -7.80 14.20
N ILE A 219 -0.34 -8.22 13.10
CA ILE A 219 -1.10 -9.48 13.04
C ILE A 219 -0.17 -10.68 13.25
N GLU A 220 1.00 -10.70 12.60
CA GLU A 220 1.95 -11.79 12.77
C GLU A 220 2.53 -11.84 14.20
N GLY A 221 2.79 -10.68 14.79
CA GLY A 221 3.23 -10.60 16.18
C GLY A 221 2.17 -11.00 17.20
N GLN A 222 0.89 -10.71 16.93
CA GLN A 222 -0.22 -11.23 17.72
C GLN A 222 -0.25 -12.77 17.68
N GLY A 223 0.10 -13.36 16.53
CA GLY A 223 0.29 -14.80 16.36
C GLY A 223 1.59 -15.36 16.95
N GLY A 224 2.37 -14.55 17.66
CA GLY A 224 3.60 -14.98 18.35
C GLY A 224 4.89 -14.83 17.53
N ARG A 225 4.84 -14.32 16.29
CA ARG A 225 6.05 -14.07 15.50
C ARG A 225 6.91 -13.00 16.16
N LYS A 226 8.23 -13.19 16.14
CA LYS A 226 9.22 -12.21 16.60
C LYS A 226 9.95 -11.64 15.40
N PHE A 227 10.39 -10.39 15.52
CA PHE A 227 11.12 -9.68 14.48
C PHE A 227 12.42 -9.11 15.05
N ALA A 228 13.54 -9.57 14.52
CA ALA A 228 14.86 -9.08 14.91
C ALA A 228 15.28 -7.93 13.97
N ALA A 229 14.71 -6.74 14.18
CA ALA A 229 15.03 -5.54 13.39
C ALA A 229 15.18 -4.28 14.25
N GLY A 230 16.05 -3.37 13.80
CA GLY A 230 16.24 -2.04 14.35
C GLY A 230 15.14 -1.06 13.93
N PRO A 231 15.06 0.10 14.60
CA PRO A 231 14.05 1.12 14.28
C PRO A 231 14.20 1.65 12.84
N GLY A 232 15.44 1.77 12.34
CA GLY A 232 15.70 2.19 10.98
C GLY A 232 15.22 1.18 9.93
N GLU A 233 15.30 -0.12 10.22
CA GLU A 233 14.79 -1.18 9.33
C GLU A 233 13.26 -1.20 9.27
N PHE A 234 12.59 -1.03 10.42
CA PHE A 234 11.15 -0.83 10.48
C PHE A 234 10.73 0.38 9.66
N LEU A 235 11.44 1.49 9.82
CA LEU A 235 11.16 2.71 9.06
C LEU A 235 11.41 2.54 7.56
N CYS A 236 12.54 1.95 7.17
CA CYS A 236 12.84 1.68 5.76
C CYS A 236 11.76 0.79 5.13
N TYR A 237 11.23 -0.19 5.86
CA TYR A 237 10.13 -1.01 5.38
C TYR A 237 8.82 -0.22 5.30
N VAL A 238 8.38 0.44 6.37
CA VAL A 238 7.07 1.11 6.38
C VAL A 238 7.04 2.29 5.42
N CYS A 239 8.09 3.10 5.43
CA CYS A 239 8.25 4.31 4.62
C CYS A 239 9.22 4.09 3.45
N PHE A 240 9.17 2.92 2.80
CA PHE A 240 10.05 2.64 1.65
C PHE A 240 9.67 3.53 0.46
N PRO A 241 10.49 4.54 0.09
CA PRO A 241 10.10 5.60 -0.83
C PRO A 241 9.54 5.12 -2.18
N PRO A 242 10.15 4.14 -2.87
CA PRO A 242 9.67 3.69 -4.19
C PRO A 242 8.23 3.20 -4.16
N THR A 243 7.82 2.65 -3.02
CA THR A 243 6.53 1.95 -2.89
C THR A 243 5.54 2.63 -1.95
N LEU A 244 5.87 3.81 -1.40
CA LEU A 244 5.07 4.39 -0.32
C LEU A 244 3.70 4.90 -0.78
N SER A 245 3.64 5.54 -1.95
CA SER A 245 2.41 6.21 -2.39
C SER A 245 1.34 5.21 -2.84
N ALA A 246 1.72 4.29 -3.73
CA ALA A 246 0.84 3.28 -4.30
C ALA A 246 1.59 2.02 -4.75
N GLY A 247 2.79 1.74 -4.22
CA GLY A 247 3.60 0.65 -4.75
C GLY A 247 3.21 -0.74 -4.26
N PRO A 248 3.88 -1.77 -4.80
CA PRO A 248 3.67 -3.15 -4.39
C PRO A 248 3.80 -3.33 -2.87
N ILE A 249 2.87 -4.08 -2.27
CA ILE A 249 2.83 -4.36 -0.83
C ILE A 249 3.76 -5.55 -0.55
N ASP A 250 4.88 -5.29 0.12
CA ASP A 250 5.88 -6.29 0.46
C ASP A 250 5.57 -6.99 1.80
N ARG A 251 6.27 -8.10 2.09
CA ARG A 251 6.30 -8.77 3.38
C ARG A 251 7.57 -8.37 4.11
N PHE A 252 7.45 -8.14 5.41
CA PHE A 252 8.55 -7.63 6.23
C PHE A 252 9.82 -8.47 6.13
N ASP A 253 9.73 -9.80 6.32
CA ASP A 253 10.90 -10.68 6.28
C ASP A 253 11.58 -10.72 4.90
N ARG A 254 10.79 -10.71 3.82
CA ARG A 254 11.35 -10.68 2.46
C ARG A 254 12.07 -9.36 2.22
N PHE A 255 11.45 -8.25 2.62
CA PHE A 255 12.04 -6.92 2.51
C PHE A 255 13.34 -6.81 3.30
N LEU A 256 13.36 -7.24 4.57
CA LEU A 256 14.56 -7.21 5.40
C LEU A 256 15.66 -8.10 4.86
N LYS A 257 15.32 -9.29 4.35
CA LYS A 257 16.29 -10.19 3.72
C LYS A 257 16.97 -9.52 2.52
N ASN A 258 16.22 -8.78 1.72
CA ASN A 258 16.79 -8.03 0.59
C ASN A 258 17.60 -6.82 1.06
N LEU A 259 17.07 -6.05 2.03
CA LEU A 259 17.72 -4.85 2.55
C LEU A 259 19.07 -5.15 3.20
N ASN A 260 19.17 -6.27 3.92
CA ASN A 260 20.36 -6.70 4.64
C ASN A 260 21.22 -7.70 3.83
N ALA A 261 20.87 -7.96 2.57
CA ALA A 261 21.69 -8.82 1.71
C ALA A 261 23.04 -8.14 1.43
N PRO A 262 24.13 -8.91 1.32
CA PRO A 262 25.41 -8.38 0.89
C PRO A 262 25.26 -7.64 -0.43
N ASP A 263 25.95 -6.52 -0.54
CA ASP A 263 25.86 -5.67 -1.71
C ASP A 263 26.45 -6.34 -2.95
N ARG A 264 25.57 -6.79 -3.86
CA ARG A 264 25.92 -7.48 -5.11
C ARG A 264 25.20 -6.86 -6.31
N PHE A 265 25.13 -5.54 -6.37
CA PHE A 265 24.57 -4.86 -7.53
C PHE A 265 25.50 -5.04 -8.73
N SER A 266 24.96 -5.65 -9.79
CA SER A 266 25.68 -5.89 -11.04
C SER A 266 25.27 -4.89 -12.13
N ASP A 267 26.06 -4.81 -13.21
CA ASP A 267 25.67 -4.06 -14.41
C ASP A 267 24.35 -4.59 -15.01
N GLY A 268 24.11 -5.90 -14.90
CA GLY A 268 22.85 -6.52 -15.27
C GLY A 268 21.66 -6.01 -14.43
N ASP A 269 21.87 -5.72 -13.14
CA ASP A 269 20.83 -5.12 -12.29
C ASP A 269 20.54 -3.68 -12.68
N PHE A 270 21.56 -2.91 -13.06
CA PHE A 270 21.40 -1.55 -13.54
C PHE A 270 20.62 -1.51 -14.87
N TYR A 271 20.97 -2.37 -15.82
CA TYR A 271 20.25 -2.49 -17.10
C TYR A 271 18.79 -2.90 -16.86
N ALA A 272 18.56 -3.96 -16.09
CA ALA A 272 17.22 -4.45 -15.81
C ALA A 272 16.39 -3.49 -14.95
N ALA A 273 17.01 -2.59 -14.19
CA ALA A 273 16.32 -1.51 -13.48
C ALA A 273 15.93 -0.38 -14.44
N THR A 274 16.86 0.06 -15.28
CA THR A 274 16.65 1.14 -16.26
C THR A 274 15.59 0.76 -17.29
N GLU A 275 15.66 -0.45 -17.85
CA GLU A 275 14.63 -0.99 -18.75
C GLU A 275 13.24 -0.93 -18.10
N ARG A 276 13.14 -1.38 -16.85
CA ARG A 276 11.88 -1.39 -16.10
C ARG A 276 11.34 0.01 -15.85
N ILE A 277 12.21 0.96 -15.48
CA ILE A 277 11.84 2.38 -15.29
C ILE A 277 11.34 2.97 -16.61
N THR A 278 12.06 2.76 -17.71
CA THR A 278 11.68 3.28 -19.04
C THR A 278 10.32 2.75 -19.50
N LEU A 279 10.08 1.45 -19.37
CA LEU A 279 8.77 0.85 -19.66
C LEU A 279 7.66 1.42 -18.76
N GLY A 280 7.98 1.67 -17.49
CA GLY A 280 7.04 2.27 -16.56
C GLY A 280 6.69 3.72 -16.90
N LEU A 281 7.68 4.51 -17.31
CA LEU A 281 7.49 5.88 -17.79
C LEU A 281 6.62 5.92 -19.06
N LEU A 282 6.89 5.04 -20.03
CA LEU A 282 6.08 4.90 -21.26
C LEU A 282 4.62 4.56 -20.93
N LYS A 283 4.38 3.57 -20.07
CA LYS A 283 3.02 3.19 -19.67
C LYS A 283 2.30 4.34 -18.98
N LYS A 284 2.96 5.01 -18.03
CA LYS A 284 2.33 6.02 -17.19
C LYS A 284 2.09 7.34 -17.91
N PHE A 285 3.12 7.91 -18.52
CA PHE A 285 3.09 9.29 -19.03
C PHE A 285 2.76 9.40 -20.52
N ILE A 286 2.76 8.28 -21.26
CA ILE A 286 2.42 8.27 -22.68
C ILE A 286 1.11 7.51 -22.87
N LEU A 287 1.08 6.22 -22.52
CA LEU A 287 -0.10 5.39 -22.79
C LEU A 287 -1.30 5.79 -21.92
N ALA A 288 -1.13 5.93 -20.61
CA ALA A 288 -2.24 6.27 -19.73
C ALA A 288 -2.73 7.71 -19.97
N ASP A 289 -1.83 8.66 -20.14
CA ASP A 289 -2.19 10.06 -20.41
C ASP A 289 -2.92 10.20 -21.76
N ALA A 290 -2.50 9.49 -22.82
CA ALA A 290 -3.22 9.48 -24.09
C ALA A 290 -4.63 8.87 -23.96
N LEU A 291 -4.80 7.80 -23.19
CA LEU A 291 -6.12 7.20 -22.97
C LEU A 291 -7.03 8.06 -22.09
N SER A 292 -6.45 8.93 -21.25
CA SER A 292 -7.21 9.79 -20.33
C SER A 292 -8.16 10.77 -21.05
N TYR A 293 -7.87 11.12 -22.31
CA TYR A 293 -8.73 12.00 -23.11
C TYR A 293 -10.07 11.35 -23.48
N LEU A 294 -10.10 10.02 -23.61
CA LEU A 294 -11.27 9.26 -24.03
C LEU A 294 -11.89 8.47 -22.87
N SER A 295 -11.20 8.35 -21.75
CA SER A 295 -11.62 7.49 -20.65
C SER A 295 -12.88 7.99 -19.95
N LEU A 296 -13.71 7.04 -19.54
CA LEU A 296 -14.87 7.30 -18.71
C LEU A 296 -14.47 7.97 -17.39
N SER A 297 -15.13 9.08 -17.06
CA SER A 297 -14.98 9.79 -15.79
C SER A 297 -16.29 10.45 -15.39
N ALA A 298 -16.38 10.89 -14.13
CA ALA A 298 -17.52 11.68 -13.65
C ALA A 298 -17.80 12.93 -14.50
N ARG A 299 -16.77 13.51 -15.13
CA ARG A 299 -16.88 14.78 -15.87
C ARG A 299 -17.46 14.62 -17.27
N ASN A 300 -17.23 13.47 -17.91
CA ASN A 300 -17.60 13.24 -19.31
C ASN A 300 -18.61 12.10 -19.50
N ALA A 301 -19.04 11.42 -18.43
CA ALA A 301 -20.00 10.31 -18.51
C ALA A 301 -21.29 10.66 -19.28
N GLU A 302 -21.74 11.91 -19.21
CA GLU A 302 -22.94 12.41 -19.91
C GLU A 302 -22.67 12.79 -21.38
N GLN A 303 -21.42 12.85 -21.82
CA GLN A 303 -21.08 13.22 -23.19
C GLN A 303 -21.21 12.03 -24.16
N PHE A 304 -21.15 10.80 -23.64
CA PHE A 304 -21.22 9.57 -24.44
C PHE A 304 -22.67 9.12 -24.66
N GLN A 305 -23.31 9.69 -25.69
CA GLN A 305 -24.74 9.49 -25.97
C GLN A 305 -25.07 8.26 -26.85
N SER A 306 -24.06 7.55 -27.37
CA SER A 306 -24.27 6.33 -28.16
C SER A 306 -23.55 5.13 -27.53
N GLY A 307 -24.11 3.93 -27.69
CA GLY A 307 -23.53 2.68 -27.17
C GLY A 307 -22.08 2.45 -27.59
N PRO A 308 -21.70 2.59 -28.88
CA PRO A 308 -20.31 2.47 -29.31
C PRO A 308 -19.38 3.48 -28.65
N ALA A 309 -19.79 4.74 -28.51
CA ALA A 309 -18.98 5.77 -27.85
C ALA A 309 -18.79 5.46 -26.35
N ALA A 310 -19.86 5.03 -25.67
CA ALA A 310 -19.79 4.60 -24.28
C ALA A 310 -18.85 3.39 -24.10
N LEU A 311 -18.89 2.43 -25.02
CA LEU A 311 -18.02 1.25 -24.98
C LEU A 311 -16.53 1.63 -25.15
N ILE A 312 -16.22 2.51 -26.10
CA ILE A 312 -14.86 3.03 -26.30
C ILE A 312 -14.38 3.74 -25.03
N ALA A 313 -15.20 4.58 -24.42
CA ALA A 313 -14.85 5.30 -23.20
C ALA A 313 -14.58 4.36 -22.02
N LEU A 314 -15.37 3.29 -21.90
CA LEU A 314 -15.19 2.27 -20.87
C LEU A 314 -13.88 1.49 -21.06
N TYR A 315 -13.57 1.09 -22.29
CA TYR A 315 -12.31 0.40 -22.58
C TYR A 315 -11.10 1.31 -22.39
N ALA A 316 -11.20 2.58 -22.83
CA ALA A 316 -10.18 3.58 -22.58
C ALA A 316 -9.92 3.73 -21.07
N TYR A 317 -10.97 3.75 -20.24
CA TYR A 317 -10.82 3.76 -18.79
C TYR A 317 -10.12 2.51 -18.24
N ALA A 318 -10.51 1.32 -18.70
CA ALA A 318 -9.89 0.07 -18.27
C ALA A 318 -8.37 0.06 -18.56
N PHE A 319 -7.99 0.41 -19.79
CA PHE A 319 -6.58 0.46 -20.19
C PHE A 319 -5.82 1.62 -19.52
N GLN A 320 -6.43 2.80 -19.36
CA GLN A 320 -5.83 3.91 -18.62
C GLN A 320 -5.49 3.47 -17.19
N LEU A 321 -6.47 2.91 -16.48
CA LEU A 321 -6.29 2.43 -15.10
C LEU A 321 -5.15 1.41 -15.01
N TYR A 322 -5.11 0.46 -15.96
CA TYR A 322 -4.05 -0.53 -16.01
C TYR A 322 -2.67 0.09 -16.27
N PHE A 323 -2.52 0.92 -17.31
CA PHE A 323 -1.22 1.48 -17.67
C PHE A 323 -0.71 2.50 -16.66
N ASP A 324 -1.59 3.31 -16.06
CA ASP A 324 -1.19 4.25 -15.00
C ASP A 324 -0.61 3.50 -13.80
N PHE A 325 -1.30 2.45 -13.36
CA PHE A 325 -0.94 1.73 -12.15
C PHE A 325 0.20 0.73 -12.38
N ALA A 326 0.19 0.00 -13.50
CA ALA A 326 1.29 -0.87 -13.89
C ALA A 326 2.55 -0.05 -14.19
N GLY A 327 2.42 1.12 -14.83
CA GLY A 327 3.53 2.03 -15.08
C GLY A 327 4.17 2.54 -13.79
N TYR A 328 3.36 2.98 -12.82
CA TYR A 328 3.87 3.31 -11.48
C TYR A 328 4.58 2.11 -10.82
N SER A 329 3.99 0.92 -10.89
CA SER A 329 4.56 -0.29 -10.29
C SER A 329 5.92 -0.64 -10.91
N ASP A 330 6.06 -0.50 -12.23
CA ASP A 330 7.31 -0.74 -12.95
C ASP A 330 8.41 0.25 -12.52
N ILE A 331 8.09 1.54 -12.42
CA ILE A 331 9.02 2.57 -11.91
C ILE A 331 9.47 2.21 -10.49
N ALA A 332 8.51 1.87 -9.61
CA ALA A 332 8.81 1.49 -8.22
C ALA A 332 9.70 0.24 -8.13
N ILE A 333 9.48 -0.75 -8.98
CA ILE A 333 10.29 -1.99 -9.04
C ILE A 333 11.70 -1.69 -9.53
N GLY A 334 11.85 -0.88 -10.59
CA GLY A 334 13.16 -0.51 -11.11
C GLY A 334 13.97 0.32 -10.11
N ILE A 335 13.36 1.31 -9.45
CA ILE A 335 14.02 2.07 -8.39
C ILE A 335 14.38 1.16 -7.20
N GLY A 336 13.49 0.25 -6.81
CA GLY A 336 13.79 -0.74 -5.77
C GLY A 336 15.05 -1.54 -6.08
N ARG A 337 15.19 -2.00 -7.34
CA ARG A 337 16.39 -2.71 -7.81
C ARG A 337 17.65 -1.85 -7.70
N ILE A 338 17.61 -0.56 -8.05
CA ILE A 338 18.73 0.37 -7.86
C ILE A 338 19.14 0.44 -6.39
N LEU A 339 18.18 0.43 -5.47
CA LEU A 339 18.44 0.44 -4.02
C LEU A 339 18.84 -0.93 -3.44
N GLY A 340 18.97 -1.97 -4.27
CA GLY A 340 19.28 -3.34 -3.83
C GLY A 340 18.08 -4.10 -3.24
N VAL A 341 16.86 -3.55 -3.31
CA VAL A 341 15.64 -4.16 -2.78
C VAL A 341 14.79 -4.73 -3.92
N ARG A 342 14.62 -6.06 -3.96
CA ARG A 342 13.75 -6.72 -4.94
C ARG A 342 12.27 -6.56 -4.54
N VAL A 343 11.65 -5.49 -5.03
CA VAL A 343 10.21 -5.21 -4.88
C VAL A 343 9.39 -6.26 -5.67
N PRO A 344 8.26 -6.78 -5.12
CA PRO A 344 7.41 -7.75 -5.81
C PRO A 344 6.67 -7.18 -7.01
N GLU A 345 6.33 -8.08 -7.94
CA GLU A 345 5.43 -7.78 -9.06
C GLU A 345 3.98 -7.57 -8.61
N ASN A 346 3.31 -6.61 -9.26
CA ASN A 346 1.92 -6.28 -8.98
C ASN A 346 0.97 -6.65 -10.13
N PHE A 347 1.50 -6.80 -11.35
CA PHE A 347 0.73 -7.09 -12.55
C PHE A 347 1.41 -8.12 -13.43
N ASN A 348 0.63 -9.02 -14.02
CA ASN A 348 1.13 -9.99 -15.01
C ASN A 348 0.09 -10.19 -16.13
N ALA A 349 0.05 -9.26 -17.08
CA ALA A 349 -0.87 -9.25 -18.22
C ALA A 349 -2.33 -9.62 -17.85
N PRO A 350 -2.97 -8.91 -16.90
CA PRO A 350 -4.25 -9.31 -16.31
C PRO A 350 -5.40 -9.37 -17.33
N TYR A 351 -5.44 -8.46 -18.31
CA TYR A 351 -6.49 -8.43 -19.32
C TYR A 351 -6.37 -9.53 -20.38
N LEU A 352 -5.27 -10.28 -20.39
CA LEU A 352 -5.09 -11.45 -21.25
C LEU A 352 -5.50 -12.76 -20.55
N LYS A 353 -6.09 -12.70 -19.36
CA LYS A 353 -6.46 -13.89 -18.59
C LYS A 353 -7.85 -14.38 -18.98
N ARG A 354 -7.94 -15.68 -19.24
CA ARG A 354 -9.15 -16.40 -19.71
C ARG A 354 -10.27 -16.57 -18.69
N ASN A 355 -10.07 -16.18 -17.44
CA ASN A 355 -11.12 -16.21 -16.42
C ASN A 355 -10.82 -15.22 -15.29
N ILE A 356 -11.86 -14.86 -14.55
CA ILE A 356 -11.83 -13.86 -13.48
C ILE A 356 -10.92 -14.25 -12.30
N ALA A 357 -10.78 -15.55 -11.99
CA ALA A 357 -9.86 -16.00 -10.95
C ALA A 357 -8.39 -15.80 -11.37
N LEU A 358 -8.05 -16.11 -12.62
CA LEU A 358 -6.75 -15.80 -13.20
C LEU A 358 -6.52 -14.30 -13.30
N PHE A 359 -7.54 -13.50 -13.66
CA PHE A 359 -7.45 -12.04 -13.63
C PHE A 359 -7.00 -11.55 -12.24
N TRP A 360 -7.70 -11.92 -11.15
CA TRP A 360 -7.37 -11.48 -9.79
C TRP A 360 -6.02 -12.00 -9.27
N ASN A 361 -5.54 -13.14 -9.79
CA ASN A 361 -4.19 -13.63 -9.52
C ASN A 361 -3.09 -12.87 -10.26
N ASN A 362 -3.44 -11.98 -11.20
CA ASN A 362 -2.51 -11.23 -12.04
C ASN A 362 -2.78 -9.71 -12.07
N TRP A 363 -3.83 -9.25 -11.39
CA TRP A 363 -4.17 -7.85 -11.15
C TRP A 363 -3.92 -7.51 -9.69
N HIS A 364 -3.20 -6.39 -9.45
CA HIS A 364 -2.84 -5.91 -8.11
C HIS A 364 -2.41 -7.03 -7.15
N MET A 365 -1.51 -7.91 -7.64
CA MET A 365 -1.15 -9.20 -7.04
C MET A 365 -0.74 -9.08 -5.57
N THR A 366 -0.06 -8.00 -5.18
CA THR A 366 0.38 -7.82 -3.80
C THR A 366 -0.77 -7.52 -2.85
N LEU A 367 -1.79 -6.76 -3.29
CA LEU A 367 -3.00 -6.51 -2.50
C LEU A 367 -3.81 -7.78 -2.35
N THR A 368 -4.08 -8.47 -3.47
CA THR A 368 -4.78 -9.76 -3.47
C THR A 368 -4.07 -10.78 -2.58
N GLY A 369 -2.74 -10.84 -2.65
CA GLY A 369 -1.91 -11.70 -1.80
C GLY A 369 -1.94 -11.29 -0.32
N TRP A 370 -2.00 -10.00 -0.01
CA TRP A 370 -2.15 -9.50 1.36
C TRP A 370 -3.50 -9.93 1.96
N ILE A 371 -4.61 -9.62 1.29
CA ILE A 371 -5.96 -9.98 1.75
C ILE A 371 -6.10 -11.49 1.87
N ARG A 372 -5.52 -12.24 0.92
CA ARG A 372 -5.50 -13.70 0.98
C ARG A 372 -4.85 -14.23 2.27
N SER A 373 -3.69 -13.72 2.64
CA SER A 373 -2.96 -14.23 3.80
C SER A 373 -3.55 -13.78 5.14
N TYR A 374 -4.06 -12.55 5.23
CA TYR A 374 -4.47 -11.96 6.52
C TYR A 374 -5.98 -11.98 6.75
N CYS A 375 -6.80 -12.14 5.70
CA CYS A 375 -8.26 -12.17 5.83
C CYS A 375 -8.82 -13.52 5.37
N PHE A 376 -8.58 -13.89 4.11
CA PHE A 376 -9.18 -15.10 3.51
C PHE A 376 -8.71 -16.39 4.20
N ASN A 377 -7.40 -16.65 4.27
CA ASN A 377 -6.87 -17.89 4.84
C ASN A 377 -7.26 -18.11 6.31
N PRO A 378 -7.13 -17.10 7.21
CA PRO A 378 -7.58 -17.24 8.59
C PRO A 378 -9.08 -17.53 8.69
N LEU A 379 -9.91 -16.82 7.90
CA LEU A 379 -11.35 -17.07 7.85
C LEU A 379 -11.65 -18.49 7.37
N THR A 380 -11.09 -18.92 6.24
CA THR A 380 -11.27 -20.27 5.70
C THR A 380 -10.89 -21.33 6.74
N ARG A 381 -9.77 -21.14 7.46
CA ARG A 381 -9.36 -22.05 8.55
C ARG A 381 -10.38 -22.09 9.69
N ALA A 382 -10.93 -20.94 10.09
CA ALA A 382 -11.96 -20.85 11.12
C ALA A 382 -13.28 -21.53 10.68
N LEU A 383 -13.73 -21.30 9.44
CA LEU A 383 -14.95 -21.90 8.90
C LEU A 383 -14.82 -23.42 8.71
N ARG A 384 -13.64 -23.91 8.28
CA ARG A 384 -13.37 -25.36 8.20
C ARG A 384 -13.44 -26.05 9.56
N ARG A 385 -12.94 -25.40 10.62
CA ARG A 385 -13.06 -25.92 12.00
C ARG A 385 -14.53 -26.03 12.46
N ARG A 386 -15.42 -25.19 11.92
CA ARG A 386 -16.87 -25.26 12.13
C ARG A 386 -17.58 -26.26 11.21
N LYS A 387 -16.85 -27.07 10.43
CA LYS A 387 -17.38 -28.11 9.52
C LYS A 387 -18.39 -27.59 8.48
N LEU A 388 -18.26 -26.34 8.05
CA LEU A 388 -19.08 -25.79 6.96
C LEU A 388 -18.77 -26.48 5.62
N PRO A 389 -19.75 -26.66 4.72
CA PRO A 389 -19.50 -27.24 3.40
C PRO A 389 -18.53 -26.38 2.57
N GLN A 390 -17.69 -27.03 1.75
CA GLN A 390 -16.63 -26.35 1.00
C GLN A 390 -17.14 -25.19 0.11
N ASN A 391 -18.29 -25.36 -0.53
CA ASN A 391 -18.87 -24.35 -1.42
C ASN A 391 -19.24 -23.07 -0.64
N TRP A 392 -19.78 -23.21 0.57
CA TRP A 392 -20.09 -22.09 1.46
C TRP A 392 -18.82 -21.38 1.94
N ILE A 393 -17.77 -22.14 2.26
CA ILE A 393 -16.49 -21.56 2.69
C ILE A 393 -15.88 -20.71 1.57
N ILE A 394 -15.92 -21.20 0.33
CA ILE A 394 -15.42 -20.47 -0.85
C ILE A 394 -16.27 -19.22 -1.08
N ALA A 395 -17.59 -19.34 -1.10
CA ALA A 395 -18.50 -18.22 -1.33
C ALA A 395 -18.29 -17.11 -0.28
N ILE A 396 -18.34 -17.43 1.01
CA ILE A 396 -18.12 -16.47 2.10
C ILE A 396 -16.73 -15.84 1.99
N GLY A 397 -15.70 -16.65 1.69
CA GLY A 397 -14.33 -16.17 1.54
C GLY A 397 -14.17 -15.19 0.36
N GLN A 398 -14.74 -15.51 -0.80
CA GLN A 398 -14.70 -14.66 -1.99
C GLN A 398 -15.48 -13.36 -1.77
N THR A 399 -16.70 -13.43 -1.22
CA THR A 399 -17.50 -12.26 -0.87
C THR A 399 -16.75 -11.34 0.09
N LEU A 400 -16.18 -11.90 1.18
CA LEU A 400 -15.39 -11.11 2.12
C LEU A 400 -14.21 -10.45 1.42
N THR A 401 -13.45 -11.21 0.62
CA THR A 401 -12.24 -10.72 -0.06
C THR A 401 -12.56 -9.55 -0.97
N MET A 402 -13.53 -9.70 -1.87
CA MET A 402 -13.86 -8.67 -2.86
C MET A 402 -14.55 -7.46 -2.23
N THR A 403 -15.37 -7.68 -1.20
CA THR A 403 -15.98 -6.58 -0.43
C THR A 403 -14.93 -5.77 0.31
N LEU A 404 -13.96 -6.42 0.97
CA LEU A 404 -12.86 -5.73 1.65
C LEU A 404 -11.99 -4.94 0.66
N ILE A 405 -11.69 -5.49 -0.52
CA ILE A 405 -10.95 -4.78 -1.57
C ILE A 405 -11.76 -3.56 -2.05
N GLY A 406 -13.06 -3.72 -2.30
CA GLY A 406 -13.95 -2.61 -2.69
C GLY A 406 -13.97 -1.51 -1.64
N LEU A 407 -14.32 -1.84 -0.39
CA LEU A 407 -14.38 -0.88 0.72
C LEU A 407 -13.03 -0.21 1.01
N TRP A 408 -11.91 -0.90 0.75
CA TRP A 408 -10.59 -0.30 0.84
C TRP A 408 -10.37 0.81 -0.21
N HIS A 409 -10.90 0.67 -1.43
CA HIS A 409 -10.85 1.74 -2.42
C HIS A 409 -11.67 2.96 -1.97
N GLY A 410 -12.90 2.73 -1.48
CA GLY A 410 -13.70 3.75 -0.80
C GLY A 410 -14.92 3.16 -0.10
N ALA A 411 -15.35 3.78 1.00
CA ALA A 411 -16.54 3.36 1.74
C ALA A 411 -17.81 3.97 1.15
N THR A 412 -18.08 3.67 -0.13
CA THR A 412 -19.30 4.07 -0.85
C THR A 412 -20.03 2.85 -1.42
N VAL A 413 -21.30 3.02 -1.78
CA VAL A 413 -22.10 1.91 -2.32
C VAL A 413 -21.58 1.43 -3.68
N ASN A 414 -21.00 2.31 -4.51
CA ASN A 414 -20.45 1.89 -5.81
C ASN A 414 -19.30 0.89 -5.65
N TYR A 415 -18.40 1.12 -4.69
CA TYR A 415 -17.31 0.19 -4.42
C TYR A 415 -17.79 -1.12 -3.77
N LEU A 416 -18.88 -1.08 -3.00
CA LEU A 416 -19.54 -2.29 -2.52
C LEU A 416 -20.12 -3.09 -3.70
N ILE A 417 -20.86 -2.45 -4.60
CA ILE A 417 -21.41 -3.07 -5.81
C ILE A 417 -20.28 -3.65 -6.67
N TRP A 418 -19.19 -2.91 -6.86
CA TRP A 418 -18.01 -3.38 -7.59
C TRP A 418 -17.40 -4.64 -6.95
N GLY A 419 -17.34 -4.71 -5.61
CA GLY A 419 -16.88 -5.90 -4.88
C GLY A 419 -17.83 -7.09 -5.07
N LEU A 420 -19.15 -6.85 -5.01
CA LEU A 420 -20.17 -7.87 -5.25
C LEU A 420 -20.19 -8.35 -6.70
N TRP A 421 -19.96 -7.46 -7.67
CA TRP A 421 -19.81 -7.80 -9.09
C TRP A 421 -18.66 -8.79 -9.30
N ASN A 422 -17.49 -8.51 -8.73
CA ASN A 422 -16.35 -9.42 -8.82
C ASN A 422 -16.60 -10.75 -8.09
N THR A 423 -17.34 -10.72 -6.98
CA THR A 423 -17.79 -11.93 -6.27
C THR A 423 -18.68 -12.78 -7.16
N LEU A 424 -19.66 -12.18 -7.83
CA LEU A 424 -20.54 -12.86 -8.77
C LEU A 424 -19.74 -13.55 -9.89
N GLY A 425 -18.77 -12.84 -10.48
CA GLY A 425 -17.89 -13.41 -11.50
C GLY A 425 -17.12 -14.63 -10.99
N LEU A 426 -16.50 -14.52 -9.80
CA LEU A 426 -15.77 -15.63 -9.19
C LEU A 426 -16.66 -16.83 -8.90
N PHE A 427 -17.90 -16.59 -8.46
CA PHE A 427 -18.88 -17.64 -8.20
C PHE A 427 -19.34 -18.34 -9.48
N ILE A 428 -19.69 -17.57 -10.52
CA ILE A 428 -20.04 -18.12 -11.84
C ILE A 428 -18.89 -18.95 -12.40
N HIS A 429 -17.66 -18.45 -12.29
CA HIS A 429 -16.48 -19.19 -12.75
C HIS A 429 -16.28 -20.50 -11.95
N GLN A 430 -16.51 -20.49 -10.64
CA GLN A 430 -16.44 -21.69 -9.81
C GLN A 430 -17.47 -22.74 -10.24
N LEU A 431 -18.73 -22.34 -10.44
CA LEU A 431 -19.79 -23.25 -10.92
C LEU A 431 -19.45 -23.83 -12.30
N TYR A 432 -18.94 -23.01 -13.20
CA TYR A 432 -18.46 -23.46 -14.50
C TYR A 432 -17.31 -24.45 -14.36
N ALA A 433 -16.30 -24.15 -13.56
CA ALA A 433 -15.11 -24.99 -13.38
C ALA A 433 -15.43 -26.34 -12.72
N ASP A 434 -16.39 -26.38 -11.80
CA ASP A 434 -16.78 -27.61 -11.10
C ASP A 434 -17.70 -28.51 -11.93
N GLY A 435 -18.51 -27.92 -12.81
CA GLY A 435 -19.47 -28.62 -13.68
C GLY A 435 -19.05 -28.71 -15.15
N PRO A 436 -19.65 -27.90 -16.05
CA PRO A 436 -19.51 -28.05 -17.51
C PRO A 436 -18.08 -27.82 -18.01
N GLY A 437 -17.27 -27.03 -17.30
CA GLY A 437 -15.91 -26.69 -17.69
C GLY A 437 -14.96 -27.87 -17.76
N LYS A 438 -15.18 -28.93 -16.95
CA LYS A 438 -14.41 -30.17 -17.05
C LYS A 438 -14.66 -30.88 -18.38
N ARG A 439 -15.93 -30.99 -18.78
CA ARG A 439 -16.34 -31.63 -20.04
C ARG A 439 -15.81 -30.85 -21.24
N VAL A 440 -15.91 -29.52 -21.21
CA VAL A 440 -15.39 -28.63 -22.26
C VAL A 440 -13.86 -28.79 -22.38
N GLN A 441 -13.12 -28.78 -21.27
CA GLN A 441 -11.66 -28.96 -21.31
C GLN A 441 -11.25 -30.33 -21.89
N SER A 442 -11.92 -31.41 -21.49
CA SER A 442 -11.68 -32.74 -22.06
C SER A 442 -11.96 -32.79 -23.56
N ALA A 443 -13.08 -32.23 -24.01
CA ALA A 443 -13.44 -32.20 -25.44
C ALA A 443 -12.48 -31.35 -26.30
N LEU A 444 -11.85 -30.33 -25.70
CA LEU A 444 -10.91 -29.45 -26.38
C LEU A 444 -9.46 -29.97 -26.36
N ALA A 445 -9.14 -30.97 -25.53
CA ALA A 445 -7.78 -31.50 -25.37
C ALA A 445 -7.18 -32.02 -26.68
N GLU A 446 -8.01 -32.66 -27.51
CA GLU A 446 -7.61 -33.24 -28.80
C GLU A 446 -7.80 -32.27 -29.99
N ARG A 447 -8.26 -31.04 -29.74
CA ARG A 447 -8.64 -30.06 -30.78
C ARG A 447 -7.93 -28.73 -30.58
N PRO A 448 -6.63 -28.61 -30.95
CA PRO A 448 -5.82 -27.44 -30.63
C PRO A 448 -6.37 -26.12 -31.20
N ARG A 449 -6.92 -26.12 -32.43
CA ARG A 449 -7.54 -24.93 -33.03
C ARG A 449 -8.81 -24.50 -32.28
N ALA A 450 -9.67 -25.45 -31.92
CA ALA A 450 -10.88 -25.16 -31.15
C ALA A 450 -10.52 -24.67 -29.74
N ALA A 451 -9.49 -25.23 -29.12
CA ALA A 451 -8.98 -24.78 -27.82
C ALA A 451 -8.44 -23.35 -27.89
N ALA A 452 -7.74 -22.97 -28.97
CA ALA A 452 -7.26 -21.61 -29.17
C ALA A 452 -8.41 -20.59 -29.30
N VAL A 453 -9.42 -20.90 -30.12
CA VAL A 453 -10.63 -20.07 -30.27
C VAL A 453 -11.37 -19.94 -28.94
N TYR A 454 -11.55 -21.05 -28.23
CA TYR A 454 -12.18 -21.06 -26.90
C TYR A 454 -11.41 -20.18 -25.91
N ASN A 455 -10.08 -20.29 -25.85
CA ASN A 455 -9.25 -19.49 -24.95
C ASN A 455 -9.32 -17.99 -25.31
N ALA A 456 -9.31 -17.64 -26.60
CA ALA A 456 -9.46 -16.26 -27.05
C ALA A 456 -10.82 -15.69 -26.67
N ALA A 457 -11.90 -16.44 -26.92
CA ALA A 457 -13.26 -16.05 -26.53
C ALA A 457 -13.40 -15.90 -25.00
N ALA A 458 -12.81 -16.82 -24.22
CA ALA A 458 -12.82 -16.75 -22.76
C ALA A 458 -12.05 -15.53 -22.23
N THR A 459 -10.92 -15.18 -22.85
CA THR A 459 -10.17 -13.95 -22.54
C THR A 459 -10.99 -12.71 -22.86
N LEU A 460 -11.62 -12.64 -24.04
CA LEU A 460 -12.50 -11.53 -24.41
C LEU A 460 -13.66 -11.39 -23.42
N LEU A 461 -14.37 -12.49 -23.11
CA LEU A 461 -15.47 -12.49 -22.15
C LEU A 461 -15.01 -12.00 -20.76
N THR A 462 -13.86 -12.47 -20.30
CA THR A 462 -13.29 -12.04 -19.00
C THR A 462 -12.97 -10.55 -19.02
N PHE A 463 -12.36 -10.05 -20.10
CA PHE A 463 -12.07 -8.63 -20.25
C PHE A 463 -13.35 -7.79 -20.23
N HIS A 464 -14.39 -8.17 -20.98
CA HIS A 464 -15.66 -7.45 -21.01
C HIS A 464 -16.33 -7.44 -19.63
N PHE A 465 -16.35 -8.58 -18.94
CA PHE A 465 -16.90 -8.69 -17.59
C PHE A 465 -16.18 -7.77 -16.59
N VAL A 466 -14.84 -7.74 -16.64
CA VAL A 466 -14.02 -6.85 -15.79
C VAL A 466 -14.23 -5.38 -16.17
N ALA A 467 -14.23 -5.08 -17.47
CA ALA A 467 -14.45 -3.73 -17.98
C ALA A 467 -15.81 -3.18 -17.54
N PHE A 468 -16.87 -3.97 -17.64
CA PHE A 468 -18.20 -3.59 -17.14
C PHE A 468 -18.19 -3.28 -15.64
N GLY A 469 -17.47 -4.06 -14.85
CA GLY A 469 -17.28 -3.79 -13.43
C GLY A 469 -16.67 -2.40 -13.18
N TRP A 470 -15.73 -1.95 -14.02
CA TRP A 470 -15.09 -0.64 -13.87
C TRP A 470 -16.03 0.55 -13.95
N ILE A 471 -17.25 0.43 -14.48
CA ILE A 471 -18.26 1.49 -14.46
C ILE A 471 -18.52 1.96 -13.01
N PHE A 472 -18.71 1.02 -12.09
CA PHE A 472 -18.94 1.31 -10.66
C PHE A 472 -17.69 1.82 -9.94
N PHE A 473 -16.51 1.63 -10.53
CA PHE A 473 -15.25 2.15 -10.00
C PHE A 473 -14.97 3.56 -10.50
N ALA A 474 -15.31 3.85 -11.77
CA ALA A 474 -15.07 5.14 -12.41
C ALA A 474 -16.06 6.23 -11.99
N LEU A 475 -17.31 5.85 -11.71
CA LEU A 475 -18.40 6.80 -11.49
C LEU A 475 -18.76 6.96 -10.00
N PRO A 476 -18.94 8.21 -9.52
CA PRO A 476 -19.09 8.51 -8.09
C PRO A 476 -20.48 8.21 -7.53
N THR A 477 -21.51 8.02 -8.37
CA THR A 477 -22.89 7.75 -7.94
C THR A 477 -23.50 6.60 -8.72
N ILE A 478 -24.45 5.90 -8.09
CA ILE A 478 -25.17 4.78 -8.70
C ILE A 478 -26.00 5.28 -9.87
N ASP A 479 -26.67 6.43 -9.72
CA ASP A 479 -27.54 6.99 -10.76
C ASP A 479 -26.76 7.28 -12.04
N LEU A 480 -25.55 7.84 -11.93
CA LEU A 480 -24.69 8.09 -13.07
C LEU A 480 -24.20 6.79 -13.71
N ALA A 481 -23.90 5.77 -12.90
CA ALA A 481 -23.52 4.45 -13.40
C ALA A 481 -24.67 3.75 -14.14
N LEU A 482 -25.89 3.78 -13.60
CA LEU A 482 -27.07 3.21 -14.24
C LEU A 482 -27.44 3.95 -15.53
N ALA A 483 -27.37 5.29 -15.53
CA ALA A 483 -27.58 6.10 -16.73
C ALA A 483 -26.56 5.76 -17.82
N PHE A 484 -25.28 5.61 -17.46
CA PHE A 484 -24.24 5.20 -18.40
C PHE A 484 -24.46 3.78 -18.95
N ILE A 485 -24.90 2.83 -18.11
CA ILE A 485 -25.26 1.47 -18.53
C ILE A 485 -26.43 1.51 -19.53
N GLY A 486 -27.46 2.34 -19.29
CA GLY A 486 -28.57 2.52 -20.23
C GLY A 486 -28.06 2.91 -21.63
N ARG A 487 -27.22 3.95 -21.70
CA ARG A 487 -26.61 4.42 -22.97
C ARG A 487 -25.75 3.36 -23.67
N LEU A 488 -25.16 2.43 -22.91
CA LEU A 488 -24.34 1.35 -23.47
C LEU A 488 -25.18 0.33 -24.26
N PHE A 489 -26.45 0.16 -23.91
CA PHE A 489 -27.35 -0.80 -24.55
C PHE A 489 -28.42 -0.18 -25.48
N GLY A 490 -28.55 1.16 -25.49
CA GLY A 490 -29.50 1.88 -26.33
C GLY A 490 -30.65 2.42 -25.51
#